data_AF-A0A1Y2XB68-F1
#
_entry.id   AF-A0A1Y2XB68-F1
#
_cell.length_a   1.000
_cell.length_b   1.000
_cell.length_c   1.000
_cell.angle_alpha   90.00
_cell.angle_beta   90.00
_cell.angle_gamma   90.00
#
_symmetry.space_group_name_H-M   'P 1'
#
loop_
_entity.id
_entity.type
_entity.pdbx_description
1 polymer ?
#
loop_
_entity_poly.entity_id
_entity_poly.type
_entity_poly.pdbx_seq_one_letter_code
_entity_poly.pdbx_strand_id
1 'polypeptide(L)'
;MDNGHYLKFLRPYLYQIPSPRAPVYARFFSITYRDPARCKGSHSPKQVHNVSWGRCIHSSVPKRSAVANSGEPATDAVASITRRVNVNLRVQKLKEYNALRYPRLGPRPNRLSIPSFRKRYQDVTNALEEVVLEGRVMSVRRSGSKLVFLNLMGGYQQVQVMISLGQLSDPKPEPQQFKDAVHPLLRGDIISVKGTATRTHAGELTLKATELPALLSPGLAPLPEKLINQETMVLNKHLDLLANQRTSDVFRLRSSIIKSMRDFFHENDFLEVQTPVLADYAGGATARPFLTSATEFAQKELAMRIAPELWLKRLVIGGNDRVFEIGQCFRNEGIDTTHNPEFTMCEFYSAYSNLDDLISMTEDLITRLVKHAAHLAQNQLKSLEDSKIQPPEKKWKQVEFIPTLEEILGIQFPNLSEDDALPRLMELIGDRMGSAQEPQLTLVETLDELAGKYLEPYSHDEPVFITHHPACMAPLSKSFTCPKTGQLVSARAELFIKGREMANMYEEENDPFEQQRKFELQIELQKARLLDSEGPGEVDKSYVQALQHGLPPTGGWGCGVDRLVMLLSGAPRMGDVLSFGTLRNVVSIRQAARDQ
;
A
#
# COMPACT_ATOMS: atom_id res chain seq x y z
N MET A 1 -53.65 29.42 -13.81
CA MET A 1 -52.77 30.58 -14.03
C MET A 1 -51.74 30.56 -12.90
N ASP A 2 -50.46 30.54 -13.27
CA ASP A 2 -49.30 31.27 -12.69
C ASP A 2 -49.34 31.68 -11.19
N ASN A 3 -48.28 31.66 -10.36
CA ASN A 3 -46.88 31.20 -10.37
C ASN A 3 -46.42 31.18 -8.87
N GLY A 4 -45.23 30.76 -8.42
CA GLY A 4 -44.00 30.19 -9.03
C GLY A 4 -42.87 30.13 -7.97
N HIS A 5 -41.73 29.47 -8.27
CA HIS A 5 -40.58 29.22 -7.35
C HIS A 5 -40.90 28.26 -6.18
N TYR A 6 -40.10 27.24 -5.81
CA TYR A 6 -38.64 27.08 -5.81
C TYR A 6 -38.16 25.64 -6.16
N LEU A 7 -36.83 25.47 -6.26
CA LEU A 7 -36.06 24.20 -6.34
C LEU A 7 -36.25 23.33 -7.60
N LYS A 8 -35.39 23.59 -8.60
CA LYS A 8 -35.03 22.64 -9.67
C LYS A 8 -33.51 22.44 -9.70
N PHE A 9 -33.05 21.28 -9.26
CA PHE A 9 -31.82 20.64 -9.76
C PHE A 9 -32.06 19.12 -9.80
N LEU A 10 -31.30 18.41 -10.64
CA LEU A 10 -31.42 16.96 -10.94
C LEU A 10 -32.62 16.54 -11.82
N ARG A 11 -32.47 16.74 -13.14
CA ARG A 11 -32.97 15.81 -14.17
C ARG A 11 -31.95 15.71 -15.32
N PRO A 12 -31.47 14.52 -15.69
CA PRO A 12 -30.89 14.27 -17.01
C PRO A 12 -32.01 14.24 -18.07
N TYR A 13 -31.71 14.68 -19.28
CA TYR A 13 -32.68 14.69 -20.40
C TYR A 13 -32.91 13.29 -20.99
N LEU A 14 -34.11 13.07 -21.53
CA LEU A 14 -34.57 11.78 -22.03
C LEU A 14 -35.41 11.98 -23.29
N TYR A 15 -34.90 11.52 -24.44
CA TYR A 15 -35.59 11.35 -25.73
C TYR A 15 -34.75 10.34 -26.54
N GLN A 16 -35.26 9.27 -27.16
CA GLN A 16 -36.62 8.72 -27.30
C GLN A 16 -36.60 7.19 -27.03
N ILE A 17 -37.76 6.60 -26.67
CA ILE A 17 -37.95 5.15 -26.51
C ILE A 17 -39.00 4.66 -27.52
N PRO A 18 -38.79 3.51 -28.18
CA PRO A 18 -39.87 2.65 -28.65
C PRO A 18 -39.89 1.28 -27.93
N SER A 19 -40.94 1.06 -27.12
CA SER A 19 -41.51 -0.24 -26.71
C SER A 19 -40.69 -1.21 -25.81
N PRO A 20 -41.38 -2.12 -25.06
CA PRO A 20 -41.02 -2.32 -23.66
C PRO A 20 -40.83 -3.78 -23.21
N ARG A 21 -39.64 -4.16 -22.74
CA ARG A 21 -39.45 -5.39 -21.93
C ARG A 21 -38.43 -5.23 -20.80
N ALA A 22 -38.94 -5.39 -19.56
CA ALA A 22 -38.25 -5.58 -18.27
C ALA A 22 -37.51 -4.37 -17.63
N PRO A 23 -37.55 -4.23 -16.29
CA PRO A 23 -36.88 -3.15 -15.56
C PRO A 23 -35.36 -3.32 -15.47
N VAL A 24 -34.67 -2.19 -15.30
CA VAL A 24 -33.20 -2.02 -15.40
C VAL A 24 -32.37 -2.88 -14.43
N TYR A 25 -32.96 -3.39 -13.34
CA TYR A 25 -32.25 -4.14 -12.29
C TYR A 25 -31.74 -5.53 -12.71
N ALA A 26 -32.08 -6.02 -13.91
CA ALA A 26 -31.80 -7.39 -14.38
C ALA A 26 -30.62 -7.50 -15.38
N ARG A 27 -29.75 -6.50 -15.51
CA ARG A 27 -28.64 -6.48 -16.51
C ARG A 27 -27.22 -6.69 -15.96
N PHE A 28 -27.05 -7.12 -14.71
CA PHE A 28 -25.71 -7.35 -14.12
C PHE A 28 -25.20 -8.80 -14.17
N PHE A 29 -25.94 -9.74 -14.79
CA PHE A 29 -25.47 -11.12 -15.00
C PHE A 29 -25.81 -11.64 -16.40
N SER A 30 -24.98 -11.28 -17.38
CA SER A 30 -24.87 -12.02 -18.64
C SER A 30 -23.48 -11.84 -19.27
N ILE A 31 -22.48 -12.58 -18.78
CA ILE A 31 -21.28 -12.84 -19.59
C ILE A 31 -21.63 -13.98 -20.54
N THR A 32 -21.45 -13.71 -21.83
CA THR A 32 -21.89 -14.57 -22.94
C THR A 32 -21.19 -15.92 -22.96
N TYR A 33 -21.97 -17.00 -23.04
CA TYR A 33 -21.53 -18.30 -23.52
C TYR A 33 -20.98 -18.15 -24.96
N ARG A 34 -19.77 -18.67 -25.24
CA ARG A 34 -19.31 -18.86 -26.62
C ARG A 34 -19.84 -20.20 -27.13
N ASP A 35 -20.56 -20.18 -28.24
CA ASP A 35 -21.07 -21.37 -28.93
C ASP A 35 -20.02 -21.92 -29.92
N PRO A 36 -19.46 -23.13 -29.73
CA PRO A 36 -18.44 -23.70 -30.59
C PRO A 36 -19.04 -24.57 -31.71
N ALA A 37 -19.76 -23.95 -32.66
CA ALA A 37 -20.51 -24.67 -33.69
C ALA A 37 -20.30 -24.14 -35.12
N ARG A 38 -19.06 -24.12 -35.64
CA ARG A 38 -18.80 -24.01 -37.11
C ARG A 38 -17.39 -24.43 -37.58
N CYS A 39 -17.12 -25.74 -37.61
CA CYS A 39 -16.14 -26.34 -38.55
C CYS A 39 -16.71 -27.68 -39.06
N LYS A 40 -16.81 -27.84 -40.38
CA LYS A 40 -17.17 -29.10 -41.05
C LYS A 40 -15.93 -29.70 -41.73
N GLY A 41 -15.87 -31.03 -41.72
CA GLY A 41 -14.88 -31.87 -42.40
C GLY A 41 -14.20 -32.81 -41.39
N SER A 42 -14.11 -34.12 -41.57
CA SER A 42 -14.62 -35.08 -42.57
C SER A 42 -14.06 -36.46 -42.17
N HIS A 43 -14.73 -37.56 -42.56
CA HIS A 43 -14.27 -38.96 -42.51
C HIS A 43 -14.30 -39.76 -41.17
N SER A 44 -15.45 -40.43 -40.98
CA SER A 44 -15.66 -41.90 -40.82
C SER A 44 -14.85 -42.78 -39.84
N PRO A 45 -15.46 -43.87 -39.27
CA PRO A 45 -15.00 -44.50 -38.02
C PRO A 45 -14.47 -45.96 -38.14
N LYS A 46 -13.77 -46.45 -37.10
CA LYS A 46 -13.54 -47.89 -36.84
C LYS A 46 -13.58 -48.28 -35.34
N GLN A 47 -14.77 -48.66 -34.90
CA GLN A 47 -15.16 -49.89 -34.16
C GLN A 47 -14.18 -50.70 -33.24
N VAL A 48 -14.76 -51.19 -32.12
CA VAL A 48 -14.39 -52.34 -31.21
C VAL A 48 -13.02 -52.32 -30.47
N HIS A 49 -12.82 -52.94 -29.27
CA HIS A 49 -13.51 -54.02 -28.54
C HIS A 49 -13.60 -53.84 -27.00
N ASN A 50 -14.54 -54.56 -26.38
CA ASN A 50 -14.62 -54.85 -24.93
C ASN A 50 -13.41 -55.65 -24.40
N VAL A 51 -13.00 -55.43 -23.14
CA VAL A 51 -12.72 -56.52 -22.18
C VAL A 51 -13.11 -56.09 -20.76
N SER A 52 -13.91 -56.91 -20.08
CA SER A 52 -14.19 -56.82 -18.64
C SER A 52 -13.38 -57.88 -17.87
N TRP A 53 -12.72 -57.51 -16.77
CA TRP A 53 -12.36 -58.46 -15.71
C TRP A 53 -12.40 -57.76 -14.35
N GLY A 54 -13.20 -58.28 -13.43
CA GLY A 54 -13.19 -57.86 -12.03
C GLY A 54 -12.37 -58.82 -11.17
N ARG A 55 -11.84 -58.33 -10.04
CA ARG A 55 -11.53 -59.10 -8.82
C ARG A 55 -11.38 -58.15 -7.64
N CYS A 56 -11.99 -58.48 -6.51
CA CYS A 56 -11.79 -57.79 -5.24
C CYS A 56 -10.50 -58.28 -4.57
N ILE A 57 -9.67 -57.37 -4.05
CA ILE A 57 -8.63 -57.68 -3.05
C ILE A 57 -8.63 -56.57 -1.98
N HIS A 58 -8.38 -56.97 -0.73
CA HIS A 58 -8.53 -56.16 0.48
C HIS A 58 -7.71 -54.86 0.53
N SER A 59 -8.32 -53.80 1.08
CA SER A 59 -7.65 -52.56 1.44
C SER A 59 -6.97 -52.65 2.81
N SER A 60 -5.67 -52.97 2.83
CA SER A 60 -4.81 -52.68 3.99
C SER A 60 -4.37 -51.22 3.94
N VAL A 61 -4.50 -50.49 5.06
CA VAL A 61 -4.12 -49.07 5.16
C VAL A 61 -2.63 -48.96 5.53
N PRO A 62 -1.77 -48.36 4.71
CA PRO A 62 -0.41 -48.02 5.12
C PRO A 62 -0.43 -46.77 6.00
N LYS A 63 0.22 -46.83 7.16
CA LYS A 63 0.46 -45.66 8.02
C LYS A 63 1.29 -44.62 7.25
N ARG A 64 0.84 -43.37 7.16
CA ARG A 64 1.70 -42.26 6.70
C ARG A 64 2.73 -41.94 7.78
N SER A 65 3.99 -42.25 7.50
CA SER A 65 5.14 -41.60 8.13
C SER A 65 5.21 -40.12 7.71
N ALA A 66 5.78 -39.28 8.56
CA ALA A 66 6.09 -37.91 8.20
C ALA A 66 7.25 -37.89 7.19
N VAL A 67 7.01 -37.32 6.00
CA VAL A 67 8.07 -37.00 5.04
C VAL A 67 8.38 -35.52 5.18
N ALA A 68 9.66 -35.21 5.44
CA ALA A 68 10.14 -33.85 5.60
C ALA A 68 10.12 -33.08 4.26
N ASN A 69 10.04 -31.75 4.33
CA ASN A 69 10.08 -30.87 3.16
C ASN A 69 11.40 -31.03 2.39
N SER A 70 11.34 -31.62 1.20
CA SER A 70 12.35 -31.44 0.14
C SER A 70 11.99 -30.21 -0.70
N GLY A 71 12.87 -29.21 -0.72
CA GLY A 71 12.62 -27.92 -1.34
C GLY A 71 12.81 -27.88 -2.86
N GLU A 72 11.99 -28.61 -3.61
CA GLU A 72 11.82 -28.39 -5.05
C GLU A 72 10.47 -27.71 -5.33
N PRO A 73 10.40 -26.75 -6.26
CA PRO A 73 9.12 -26.16 -6.66
C PRO A 73 8.32 -27.20 -7.43
N ALA A 74 7.28 -27.76 -6.79
CA ALA A 74 6.26 -28.51 -7.50
C ALA A 74 5.69 -27.63 -8.62
N THR A 75 5.76 -28.10 -9.86
CA THR A 75 5.28 -27.35 -11.03
C THR A 75 3.84 -26.90 -10.82
N ASP A 76 3.50 -25.67 -11.19
CA ASP A 76 2.23 -25.01 -10.81
C ASP A 76 0.98 -25.85 -11.11
N ALA A 77 1.02 -26.65 -12.18
CA ALA A 77 -0.02 -27.62 -12.51
C ALA A 77 -0.28 -28.65 -11.40
N VAL A 78 0.76 -29.22 -10.78
CA VAL A 78 0.65 -30.20 -9.69
C VAL A 78 0.11 -29.51 -8.43
N ALA A 79 0.52 -28.27 -8.15
CA ALA A 79 0.00 -27.48 -7.05
C ALA A 79 -1.49 -27.14 -7.24
N SER A 80 -1.91 -26.73 -8.44
CA SER A 80 -3.32 -26.48 -8.78
C SER A 80 -4.18 -27.75 -8.69
N ILE A 81 -3.74 -28.86 -9.28
CA ILE A 81 -4.45 -30.16 -9.18
C ILE A 81 -4.62 -30.56 -7.72
N THR A 82 -3.55 -30.47 -6.91
CA THR A 82 -3.60 -30.75 -5.47
C THR A 82 -4.60 -29.84 -4.74
N ARG A 83 -4.63 -28.54 -5.06
CA ARG A 83 -5.58 -27.56 -4.51
C ARG A 83 -7.03 -27.94 -4.88
N ARG A 84 -7.31 -28.22 -6.15
CA ARG A 84 -8.63 -28.63 -6.67
C ARG A 84 -9.13 -29.92 -6.00
N VAL A 85 -8.28 -30.94 -5.85
CA VAL A 85 -8.62 -32.19 -5.14
C VAL A 85 -8.95 -31.93 -3.67
N ASN A 86 -8.12 -31.16 -2.96
CA ASN A 86 -8.38 -30.81 -1.56
C ASN A 86 -9.70 -30.03 -1.37
N VAL A 87 -10.00 -29.09 -2.27
CA VAL A 87 -11.29 -28.36 -2.28
C VAL A 87 -12.47 -29.32 -2.50
N ASN A 88 -12.36 -30.26 -3.44
CA ASN A 88 -13.44 -31.23 -3.70
C ASN A 88 -13.67 -32.16 -2.50
N LEU A 89 -12.62 -32.69 -1.87
CA LEU A 89 -12.71 -33.49 -0.64
C LEU A 89 -13.33 -32.68 0.51
N ARG A 90 -12.95 -31.41 0.64
CA ARG A 90 -13.53 -30.49 1.64
C ARG A 90 -15.02 -30.24 1.40
N VAL A 91 -15.41 -30.00 0.15
CA VAL A 91 -16.81 -29.83 -0.27
C VAL A 91 -17.63 -31.09 -0.01
N GLN A 92 -17.11 -32.27 -0.33
CA GLN A 92 -17.80 -33.54 -0.05
C GLN A 92 -18.05 -33.72 1.45
N LYS A 93 -17.01 -33.57 2.28
CA LYS A 93 -17.14 -33.66 3.74
C LYS A 93 -18.15 -32.65 4.29
N LEU A 94 -18.18 -31.43 3.77
CA LEU A 94 -19.17 -30.43 4.19
C LEU A 94 -20.61 -30.81 3.80
N LYS A 95 -20.82 -31.54 2.69
CA LYS A 95 -22.14 -32.08 2.32
C LYS A 95 -22.56 -33.24 3.24
N GLU A 96 -21.65 -34.15 3.57
CA GLU A 96 -21.88 -35.27 4.49
C GLU A 96 -22.42 -34.80 5.85
N TYR A 97 -21.87 -33.70 6.38
CA TYR A 97 -22.32 -33.08 7.63
C TYR A 97 -23.41 -32.01 7.47
N ASN A 98 -24.02 -31.86 6.29
CA ASN A 98 -25.03 -30.82 5.98
C ASN A 98 -24.56 -29.37 6.31
N ALA A 99 -23.24 -29.17 6.30
CA ALA A 99 -22.52 -27.99 6.77
C ALA A 99 -22.04 -27.08 5.61
N LEU A 100 -22.22 -27.48 4.35
CA LEU A 100 -21.95 -26.63 3.19
C LEU A 100 -23.04 -25.55 3.05
N ARG A 101 -22.96 -24.53 3.91
CA ARG A 101 -23.93 -23.42 3.99
C ARG A 101 -23.20 -22.09 4.11
N TYR A 102 -23.84 -21.04 3.59
CA TYR A 102 -23.39 -19.65 3.68
C TYR A 102 -24.57 -18.80 4.18
N PRO A 103 -24.92 -18.90 5.48
CA PRO A 103 -26.11 -18.25 6.02
C PRO A 103 -26.02 -16.72 5.95
N ARG A 104 -27.14 -16.07 5.64
CA ARG A 104 -27.31 -14.64 5.95
C ARG A 104 -27.35 -14.47 7.46
N LEU A 105 -26.69 -13.42 7.95
CA LEU A 105 -26.56 -13.17 9.38
C LEU A 105 -27.79 -12.44 9.90
N GLY A 106 -28.43 -12.99 10.94
CA GLY A 106 -29.56 -12.36 11.62
C GLY A 106 -29.14 -11.36 12.70
N PRO A 107 -30.12 -10.78 13.42
CA PRO A 107 -29.88 -10.02 14.66
C PRO A 107 -29.11 -10.87 15.66
N ARG A 108 -28.09 -10.28 16.30
CA ARG A 108 -27.20 -10.94 17.26
C ARG A 108 -27.03 -10.06 18.50
N PRO A 109 -27.92 -10.20 19.51
CA PRO A 109 -27.76 -9.49 20.77
C PRO A 109 -26.44 -9.90 21.43
N ASN A 110 -25.86 -9.00 22.22
CA ASN A 110 -24.61 -9.20 22.97
C ASN A 110 -23.40 -9.65 22.12
N ARG A 111 -23.39 -9.32 20.82
CA ARG A 111 -22.24 -9.56 19.96
C ARG A 111 -21.08 -8.64 20.36
N LEU A 112 -19.91 -9.22 20.61
CA LEU A 112 -18.67 -8.49 20.88
C LEU A 112 -17.60 -8.79 19.83
N SER A 113 -16.73 -7.81 19.56
CA SER A 113 -15.45 -8.11 18.88
C SER A 113 -14.54 -8.88 19.85
N ILE A 114 -13.63 -9.71 19.33
CA ILE A 114 -12.67 -10.44 20.17
C ILE A 114 -11.79 -9.47 21.01
N PRO A 115 -11.28 -8.34 20.50
CA PRO A 115 -10.62 -7.33 21.32
C PRO A 115 -11.53 -6.73 22.42
N SER A 116 -12.80 -6.43 22.10
CA SER A 116 -13.77 -5.93 23.09
C SER A 116 -14.05 -6.96 24.19
N PHE A 117 -14.17 -8.23 23.83
CA PHE A 117 -14.33 -9.34 24.79
C PHE A 117 -13.11 -9.47 25.70
N ARG A 118 -11.89 -9.44 25.13
CA ARG A 118 -10.64 -9.53 25.89
C ARG A 118 -10.46 -8.37 26.86
N LYS A 119 -10.83 -7.14 26.46
CA LYS A 119 -10.81 -5.96 27.34
C LYS A 119 -11.90 -6.04 28.43
N ARG A 120 -13.13 -6.42 28.08
CA ARG A 120 -14.27 -6.46 29.01
C ARG A 120 -14.13 -7.54 30.08
N TYR A 121 -13.59 -8.70 29.71
CA TYR A 121 -13.45 -9.87 30.59
C TYR A 121 -11.99 -10.13 30.98
N GLN A 122 -11.18 -9.07 31.08
CA GLN A 122 -9.77 -9.19 31.46
C GLN A 122 -9.63 -9.92 32.81
N ASP A 123 -10.37 -9.53 33.83
CA ASP A 123 -10.21 -10.09 35.19
C ASP A 123 -11.32 -11.08 35.58
N VAL A 124 -11.98 -11.68 34.58
CA VAL A 124 -13.09 -12.63 34.82
C VAL A 124 -12.60 -13.94 35.45
N THR A 125 -13.34 -14.46 36.44
CA THR A 125 -13.26 -15.88 36.84
C THR A 125 -14.32 -16.69 36.09
N ASN A 126 -15.60 -16.36 36.28
CA ASN A 126 -16.74 -16.88 35.54
C ASN A 126 -17.79 -15.78 35.38
N ALA A 127 -18.23 -15.48 34.16
CA ALA A 127 -19.33 -14.58 33.87
C ALA A 127 -20.65 -15.35 33.73
N LEU A 128 -21.76 -14.69 34.06
CA LEU A 128 -23.12 -15.17 33.82
C LEU A 128 -23.70 -14.64 32.50
N GLU A 129 -23.20 -13.51 32.01
CA GLU A 129 -23.65 -12.88 30.76
C GLU A 129 -23.22 -13.70 29.54
N GLU A 130 -24.20 -14.06 28.70
CA GLU A 130 -23.94 -14.64 27.39
C GLU A 130 -23.60 -13.57 26.35
N VAL A 131 -22.54 -13.83 25.58
CA VAL A 131 -22.07 -13.00 24.48
C VAL A 131 -21.85 -13.83 23.23
N VAL A 132 -21.93 -13.18 22.06
CA VAL A 132 -21.65 -13.81 20.76
C VAL A 132 -20.30 -13.35 20.25
N LEU A 133 -19.39 -14.29 19.99
CA LEU A 133 -18.11 -14.04 19.34
C LEU A 133 -18.08 -14.67 17.95
N GLU A 134 -17.45 -13.96 17.03
CA GLU A 134 -17.24 -14.40 15.65
C GLU A 134 -15.77 -14.26 15.28
N GLY A 135 -15.27 -15.22 14.52
CA GLY A 135 -13.88 -15.19 14.08
C GLY A 135 -13.53 -16.35 13.15
N ARG A 136 -12.29 -16.30 12.66
CA ARG A 136 -11.70 -17.40 11.91
C ARG A 136 -11.12 -18.42 12.87
N VAL A 137 -11.43 -19.70 12.66
CA VAL A 137 -10.83 -20.83 13.37
C VAL A 137 -9.36 -20.94 12.97
N MET A 138 -8.44 -20.72 13.91
CA MET A 138 -6.99 -20.85 13.71
C MET A 138 -6.45 -22.21 14.14
N SER A 139 -7.13 -22.90 15.06
CA SER A 139 -6.79 -24.27 15.48
C SER A 139 -8.05 -25.02 15.94
N VAL A 140 -8.00 -26.35 15.88
CA VAL A 140 -9.06 -27.24 16.36
C VAL A 140 -8.42 -28.40 17.13
N ARG A 141 -8.65 -28.47 18.44
CA ARG A 141 -8.16 -29.55 19.31
C ARG A 141 -9.37 -30.33 19.84
N ARG A 142 -9.43 -31.64 19.58
CA ARG A 142 -10.52 -32.51 20.04
C ARG A 142 -10.02 -33.37 21.20
N SER A 143 -10.72 -33.37 22.33
CA SER A 143 -10.36 -34.11 23.53
C SER A 143 -11.48 -35.10 23.87
N GLY A 144 -11.31 -36.35 23.41
CA GLY A 144 -12.38 -37.34 23.43
C GLY A 144 -13.58 -36.96 22.54
N SER A 145 -14.74 -37.57 22.79
CA SER A 145 -15.94 -37.44 21.97
C SER A 145 -16.90 -36.32 22.38
N LYS A 146 -16.63 -35.60 23.49
CA LYS A 146 -17.55 -34.65 24.13
C LYS A 146 -16.96 -33.26 24.39
N LEU A 147 -15.71 -33.01 24.00
CA LEU A 147 -15.00 -31.76 24.29
C LEU A 147 -14.12 -31.34 23.11
N VAL A 148 -14.29 -30.10 22.65
CA VAL A 148 -13.51 -29.48 21.56
C VAL A 148 -13.06 -28.09 21.99
N PHE A 149 -11.79 -27.78 21.76
CA PHE A 149 -11.22 -26.45 21.90
C PHE A 149 -10.90 -25.87 20.53
N LEU A 150 -11.27 -24.61 20.31
CA LEU A 150 -10.95 -23.84 19.11
C LEU A 150 -10.19 -22.58 19.53
N ASN A 151 -9.26 -22.11 18.70
CA ASN A 151 -8.78 -20.73 18.82
C ASN A 151 -9.46 -19.89 17.73
N LEU A 152 -10.20 -18.85 18.11
CA LEU A 152 -10.80 -17.91 17.18
C LEU A 152 -9.97 -16.64 17.07
N MET A 153 -9.77 -16.18 15.84
CA MET A 153 -9.08 -14.94 15.50
C MET A 153 -10.06 -13.90 14.96
N GLY A 154 -9.99 -12.68 15.49
CA GLY A 154 -10.77 -11.53 15.05
C GLY A 154 -10.19 -10.25 15.63
N GLY A 155 -10.20 -9.17 14.85
CA GLY A 155 -9.59 -7.89 15.27
C GLY A 155 -8.11 -8.02 15.67
N TYR A 156 -7.35 -8.85 14.96
CA TYR A 156 -5.93 -9.16 15.22
C TYR A 156 -5.62 -9.78 16.60
N GLN A 157 -6.63 -10.26 17.33
CA GLN A 157 -6.44 -10.95 18.60
C GLN A 157 -7.07 -12.34 18.57
N GLN A 158 -6.57 -13.25 19.42
CA GLN A 158 -7.08 -14.61 19.57
C GLN A 158 -7.79 -14.80 20.91
N VAL A 159 -8.80 -15.67 20.92
CA VAL A 159 -9.47 -16.15 22.13
C VAL A 159 -9.72 -17.65 22.00
N GLN A 160 -9.56 -18.39 23.10
CA GLN A 160 -9.95 -19.79 23.13
C GLN A 160 -11.48 -19.91 23.25
N VAL A 161 -12.04 -20.89 22.58
CA VAL A 161 -13.43 -21.33 22.73
C VAL A 161 -13.41 -22.77 23.22
N MET A 162 -14.13 -23.04 24.30
CA MET A 162 -14.34 -24.39 24.82
C MET A 162 -15.78 -24.83 24.56
N ILE A 163 -15.95 -25.91 23.81
CA ILE A 163 -17.25 -26.50 23.47
C ILE A 163 -17.33 -27.88 24.13
N SER A 164 -18.16 -28.00 25.16
CA SER A 164 -18.33 -29.25 25.92
C SER A 164 -19.79 -29.68 25.92
N LEU A 165 -20.07 -30.90 25.47
CA LEU A 165 -21.44 -31.43 25.35
C LEU A 165 -22.24 -31.32 26.66
N GLY A 166 -21.60 -31.54 27.82
CA GLY A 166 -22.25 -31.45 29.13
C GLY A 166 -22.55 -30.03 29.61
N GLN A 167 -22.04 -29.01 28.92
CA GLN A 167 -22.13 -27.59 29.28
C GLN A 167 -22.96 -26.77 28.28
N LEU A 168 -23.50 -27.42 27.24
CA LEU A 168 -24.46 -26.80 26.33
C LEU A 168 -25.83 -26.68 27.02
N SER A 169 -26.55 -25.61 26.69
CA SER A 169 -27.85 -25.27 27.24
C SER A 169 -28.92 -26.31 26.91
N ASP A 170 -30.00 -26.34 27.71
CA ASP A 170 -31.13 -27.22 27.48
C ASP A 170 -32.08 -26.67 26.38
N PRO A 171 -32.66 -27.53 25.52
CA PRO A 171 -32.48 -28.99 25.48
C PRO A 171 -31.10 -29.38 24.96
N LYS A 172 -30.36 -30.18 25.74
CA LYS A 172 -28.99 -30.58 25.39
C LYS A 172 -28.98 -31.34 24.07
N PRO A 173 -28.10 -30.97 23.12
CA PRO A 173 -28.03 -31.65 21.84
C PRO A 173 -27.56 -33.09 22.04
N GLU A 174 -28.02 -33.97 21.16
CA GLU A 174 -27.59 -35.37 21.19
C GLU A 174 -26.09 -35.51 20.87
N PRO A 175 -25.43 -36.59 21.33
CA PRO A 175 -24.03 -36.86 20.97
C PRO A 175 -23.75 -36.88 19.47
N GLN A 176 -24.76 -37.18 18.63
CA GLN A 176 -24.62 -37.13 17.18
C GLN A 176 -24.69 -35.68 16.65
N GLN A 177 -25.69 -34.89 17.07
CA GLN A 177 -25.80 -33.46 16.73
C GLN A 177 -24.53 -32.68 17.13
N PHE A 178 -23.94 -33.01 18.28
CA PHE A 178 -22.65 -32.45 18.71
C PHE A 178 -21.52 -32.77 17.74
N LYS A 179 -21.36 -34.05 17.34
CA LYS A 179 -20.38 -34.45 16.32
C LYS A 179 -20.63 -33.70 15.02
N ASP A 180 -21.87 -33.63 14.57
CA ASP A 180 -22.21 -33.06 13.27
C ASP A 180 -21.91 -31.55 13.20
N ALA A 181 -22.02 -30.82 14.32
CA ALA A 181 -21.60 -29.43 14.40
C ALA A 181 -20.06 -29.26 14.46
N VAL A 182 -19.32 -30.12 15.18
CA VAL A 182 -17.89 -29.90 15.49
C VAL A 182 -16.90 -30.71 14.64
N HIS A 183 -17.30 -31.81 14.02
CA HIS A 183 -16.48 -32.60 13.08
C HIS A 183 -16.20 -31.93 11.72
N PRO A 184 -17.12 -31.14 11.11
CA PRO A 184 -16.79 -30.41 9.89
C PRO A 184 -15.87 -29.21 10.14
N LEU A 185 -15.71 -28.74 11.38
CA LEU A 185 -14.86 -27.58 11.68
C LEU A 185 -13.37 -27.88 11.48
N LEU A 186 -12.71 -27.00 10.73
CA LEU A 186 -11.28 -27.00 10.40
C LEU A 186 -10.68 -25.60 10.52
N ARG A 187 -9.34 -25.54 10.58
CA ARG A 187 -8.59 -24.29 10.46
C ARG A 187 -8.94 -23.59 9.13
N GLY A 188 -9.25 -22.30 9.20
CA GLY A 188 -9.70 -21.48 8.08
C GLY A 188 -11.20 -21.18 8.06
N ASP A 189 -12.04 -21.99 8.72
CA ASP A 189 -13.49 -21.75 8.80
C ASP A 189 -13.82 -20.45 9.55
N ILE A 190 -14.91 -19.78 9.17
CA ILE A 190 -15.47 -18.63 9.90
C ILE A 190 -16.72 -19.10 10.64
N ILE A 191 -16.76 -18.92 11.96
CA ILE A 191 -17.87 -19.37 12.81
C ILE A 191 -18.39 -18.25 13.73
N SER A 192 -19.61 -18.44 14.23
CA SER A 192 -20.20 -17.73 15.36
C SER A 192 -20.37 -18.68 16.52
N VAL A 193 -20.05 -18.23 17.73
CA VAL A 193 -20.23 -18.99 18.97
C VAL A 193 -20.87 -18.11 20.03
N LYS A 194 -21.94 -18.61 20.65
CA LYS A 194 -22.57 -18.00 21.82
C LYS A 194 -22.09 -18.73 23.08
N GLY A 195 -21.81 -17.98 24.14
CA GLY A 195 -21.24 -18.53 25.37
C GLY A 195 -20.97 -17.49 26.45
N THR A 196 -20.46 -17.95 27.59
CA THR A 196 -20.06 -17.11 28.72
C THR A 196 -18.53 -17.01 28.85
N ALA A 197 -18.03 -15.91 29.41
CA ALA A 197 -16.60 -15.72 29.64
C ALA A 197 -16.13 -16.48 30.89
N THR A 198 -14.97 -17.13 30.82
CA THR A 198 -14.34 -17.86 31.93
C THR A 198 -12.82 -17.86 31.77
N ARG A 199 -12.08 -18.20 32.83
CA ARG A 199 -10.65 -18.55 32.75
C ARG A 199 -10.45 -20.03 33.08
N THR A 200 -9.65 -20.72 32.28
CA THR A 200 -9.26 -22.12 32.57
C THR A 200 -8.35 -22.19 33.80
N HIS A 201 -8.09 -23.39 34.33
CA HIS A 201 -7.12 -23.60 35.41
C HIS A 201 -5.70 -23.12 35.06
N ALA A 202 -5.34 -23.08 33.77
CA ALA A 202 -4.08 -22.51 33.28
C ALA A 202 -4.12 -20.97 33.13
N GLY A 203 -5.20 -20.33 33.60
CA GLY A 203 -5.41 -18.89 33.49
C GLY A 203 -5.81 -18.40 32.10
N GLU A 204 -6.16 -19.27 31.13
CA GLU A 204 -6.45 -18.83 29.76
C GLU A 204 -7.89 -18.31 29.62
N LEU A 205 -8.05 -17.04 29.23
CA LEU A 205 -9.35 -16.42 28.94
C LEU A 205 -10.04 -17.15 27.78
N THR A 206 -11.22 -17.70 28.07
CA THR A 206 -11.95 -18.63 27.21
C THR A 206 -13.42 -18.25 27.13
N LEU A 207 -14.02 -18.32 25.93
CA LEU A 207 -15.46 -18.36 25.77
C LEU A 207 -15.92 -19.82 25.95
N LYS A 208 -16.68 -20.08 27.00
CA LYS A 208 -17.34 -21.37 27.23
C LYS A 208 -18.65 -21.38 26.45
N ALA A 209 -18.71 -22.17 25.38
CA ALA A 209 -19.87 -22.23 24.51
C ALA A 209 -21.08 -22.81 25.25
N THR A 210 -22.22 -22.12 25.13
CA THR A 210 -23.53 -22.54 25.64
C THR A 210 -24.42 -23.11 24.55
N GLU A 211 -24.11 -22.82 23.27
CA GLU A 211 -24.81 -23.35 22.10
C GLU A 211 -23.82 -24.01 21.12
N LEU A 212 -24.34 -24.82 20.19
CA LEU A 212 -23.51 -25.38 19.12
C LEU A 212 -22.99 -24.26 18.20
N PRO A 213 -21.73 -24.34 17.73
CA PRO A 213 -21.14 -23.30 16.89
C PRO A 213 -21.84 -23.24 15.52
N ALA A 214 -22.19 -22.04 15.07
CA ALA A 214 -22.76 -21.82 13.74
C ALA A 214 -21.63 -21.57 12.73
N LEU A 215 -21.48 -22.45 11.74
CA LEU A 215 -20.58 -22.26 10.62
C LEU A 215 -21.14 -21.18 9.66
N LEU A 216 -20.42 -20.07 9.53
CA LEU A 216 -20.85 -18.91 8.73
C LEU A 216 -20.28 -18.93 7.31
N SER A 217 -19.03 -19.38 7.18
CA SER A 217 -18.37 -19.56 5.88
C SER A 217 -17.25 -20.61 6.01
N PRO A 218 -17.40 -21.80 5.41
CA PRO A 218 -16.33 -22.81 5.41
C PRO A 218 -15.10 -22.36 4.62
N GLY A 219 -13.91 -22.65 5.17
CA GLY A 219 -12.67 -22.68 4.43
C GLY A 219 -12.66 -23.89 3.50
N LEU A 220 -12.62 -23.65 2.18
CA LEU A 220 -12.59 -24.72 1.17
C LEU A 220 -11.17 -25.16 0.80
N ALA A 221 -10.23 -24.22 0.71
CA ALA A 221 -8.82 -24.49 0.47
C ALA A 221 -8.06 -24.66 1.80
N PRO A 222 -7.01 -25.50 1.86
CA PRO A 222 -6.17 -25.62 3.05
C PRO A 222 -5.44 -24.30 3.33
N LEU A 223 -5.43 -23.87 4.60
CA LEU A 223 -4.69 -22.70 5.04
C LEU A 223 -3.26 -23.10 5.44
N PRO A 224 -2.19 -22.52 4.86
CA PRO A 224 -0.81 -22.81 5.25
C PRO A 224 -0.52 -22.33 6.67
N GLU A 225 0.38 -23.01 7.40
CA GLU A 225 0.80 -22.56 8.75
C GLU A 225 1.71 -21.33 8.70
N LYS A 226 2.61 -21.30 7.71
CA LYS A 226 3.46 -20.16 7.34
C LYS A 226 3.54 -20.06 5.82
N LEU A 227 3.77 -18.87 5.29
CA LEU A 227 4.20 -18.70 3.90
C LEU A 227 5.61 -18.12 3.89
N ILE A 228 6.49 -18.75 3.11
CA ILE A 228 7.94 -18.44 3.05
C ILE A 228 8.33 -17.92 1.66
N ASN A 229 7.81 -18.55 0.60
CA ASN A 229 8.08 -18.13 -0.77
C ASN A 229 7.48 -16.73 -1.03
N GLN A 230 8.33 -15.77 -1.36
CA GLN A 230 7.94 -14.35 -1.47
C GLN A 230 6.97 -14.08 -2.62
N GLU A 231 7.17 -14.70 -3.78
CA GLU A 231 6.26 -14.56 -4.92
C GLU A 231 4.85 -15.06 -4.57
N THR A 232 4.77 -16.21 -3.90
CA THR A 232 3.50 -16.77 -3.39
C THR A 232 2.83 -15.85 -2.38
N MET A 233 3.60 -15.26 -1.44
CA MET A 233 3.08 -14.30 -0.45
C MET A 233 2.47 -13.08 -1.13
N VAL A 234 3.14 -12.53 -2.15
CA VAL A 234 2.69 -11.31 -2.83
C VAL A 234 1.50 -11.59 -3.75
N LEU A 235 1.54 -12.66 -4.56
CA LEU A 235 0.40 -13.07 -5.40
C LEU A 235 -0.83 -13.50 -4.58
N ASN A 236 -0.63 -14.10 -3.40
CA ASN A 236 -1.69 -14.56 -2.51
C ASN A 236 -1.70 -13.76 -1.20
N LYS A 237 -1.71 -12.43 -1.29
CA LYS A 237 -1.61 -11.54 -0.11
C LYS A 237 -2.66 -11.82 0.98
N HIS A 238 -3.84 -12.30 0.58
CA HIS A 238 -4.88 -12.74 1.51
C HIS A 238 -4.51 -13.99 2.32
N LEU A 239 -3.63 -14.86 1.82
CA LEU A 239 -3.04 -15.97 2.59
C LEU A 239 -1.85 -15.50 3.42
N ASP A 240 -1.01 -14.60 2.88
CA ASP A 240 0.11 -13.98 3.61
C ASP A 240 -0.39 -13.32 4.91
N LEU A 241 -1.43 -12.47 4.82
CA LEU A 241 -2.11 -11.85 5.97
C LEU A 241 -2.72 -12.83 6.98
N LEU A 242 -2.98 -14.10 6.60
CA LEU A 242 -3.52 -15.14 7.49
C LEU A 242 -2.45 -16.06 8.07
N ALA A 243 -1.27 -16.11 7.46
CA ALA A 243 -0.15 -16.97 7.86
C ALA A 243 0.94 -16.20 8.61
N ASN A 244 1.16 -14.93 8.26
CA ASN A 244 2.30 -14.12 8.70
C ASN A 244 1.81 -12.84 9.42
N GLN A 245 1.94 -12.82 10.76
CA GLN A 245 1.53 -11.66 11.56
C GLN A 245 2.28 -10.37 11.18
N ARG A 246 3.56 -10.47 10.77
CA ARG A 246 4.38 -9.32 10.36
C ARG A 246 3.72 -8.52 9.24
N THR A 247 3.21 -9.17 8.19
CA THR A 247 2.49 -8.49 7.11
C THR A 247 1.27 -7.72 7.62
N SER A 248 0.49 -8.34 8.52
CA SER A 248 -0.66 -7.67 9.12
C SER A 248 -0.26 -6.49 10.01
N ASP A 249 0.85 -6.57 10.73
CA ASP A 249 1.31 -5.50 11.61
C ASP A 249 1.96 -4.34 10.83
N VAL A 250 2.64 -4.59 9.70
CA VAL A 250 3.12 -3.55 8.76
C VAL A 250 1.94 -2.70 8.26
N PHE A 251 0.83 -3.32 7.86
CA PHE A 251 -0.35 -2.58 7.37
C PHE A 251 -1.09 -1.82 8.48
N ARG A 252 -1.10 -2.36 9.71
CA ARG A 252 -1.60 -1.65 10.89
C ARG A 252 -0.71 -0.45 11.24
N LEU A 253 0.62 -0.58 11.13
CA LEU A 253 1.55 0.54 11.26
C LEU A 253 1.26 1.60 10.19
N ARG A 254 1.21 1.24 8.90
CA ARG A 254 0.89 2.15 7.79
C ARG A 254 -0.35 3.00 8.09
N SER A 255 -1.45 2.35 8.45
CA SER A 255 -2.71 3.03 8.78
C SER A 255 -2.55 4.00 9.95
N SER A 256 -1.77 3.65 10.97
CA SER A 256 -1.55 4.51 12.14
C SER A 256 -0.56 5.65 11.89
N ILE A 257 0.46 5.46 11.05
CA ILE A 257 1.37 6.52 10.59
C ILE A 257 0.60 7.56 9.79
N ILE A 258 -0.20 7.13 8.79
CA ILE A 258 -1.05 8.03 8.00
C ILE A 258 -2.04 8.81 8.88
N LYS A 259 -2.60 8.18 9.93
CA LYS A 259 -3.43 8.90 10.91
C LYS A 259 -2.60 9.94 11.68
N SER A 260 -1.44 9.56 12.22
CA SER A 260 -0.60 10.45 13.02
C SER A 260 -0.06 11.65 12.21
N MET A 261 0.17 11.48 10.90
CA MET A 261 0.46 12.57 9.97
C MET A 261 -0.72 13.55 9.85
N ARG A 262 -1.94 13.06 9.60
CA ARG A 262 -3.14 13.92 9.58
C ARG A 262 -3.36 14.65 10.91
N ASP A 263 -3.22 13.94 12.02
CA ASP A 263 -3.35 14.51 13.36
C ASP A 263 -2.33 15.67 13.54
N PHE A 264 -1.06 15.45 13.16
CA PHE A 264 -0.02 16.48 13.22
C PHE A 264 -0.36 17.72 12.36
N PHE A 265 -0.81 17.53 11.12
CA PHE A 265 -1.14 18.66 10.25
C PHE A 265 -2.37 19.44 10.74
N HIS A 266 -3.42 18.76 11.22
CA HIS A 266 -4.58 19.42 11.83
C HIS A 266 -4.25 20.13 13.15
N GLU A 267 -3.33 19.59 13.96
CA GLU A 267 -2.80 20.26 15.17
C GLU A 267 -1.95 21.51 14.84
N ASN A 268 -1.54 21.69 13.58
CA ASN A 268 -0.77 22.84 13.07
C ASN A 268 -1.59 23.73 12.10
N ASP A 269 -2.92 23.67 12.20
CA ASP A 269 -3.89 24.48 11.42
C ASP A 269 -3.86 24.27 9.90
N PHE A 270 -3.40 23.11 9.41
CA PHE A 270 -3.47 22.77 7.99
C PHE A 270 -4.84 22.21 7.57
N LEU A 271 -5.31 22.66 6.40
CA LEU A 271 -6.49 22.15 5.71
C LEU A 271 -6.13 20.92 4.84
N GLU A 272 -6.78 19.77 5.08
CA GLU A 272 -6.66 18.61 4.18
C GLU A 272 -7.50 18.87 2.92
N VAL A 273 -6.88 18.74 1.74
CA VAL A 273 -7.52 18.96 0.44
C VAL A 273 -7.33 17.76 -0.49
N GLN A 274 -8.05 17.76 -1.63
CA GLN A 274 -7.90 16.78 -2.70
C GLN A 274 -7.81 17.50 -4.04
N THR A 275 -6.68 17.35 -4.73
CA THR A 275 -6.41 17.97 -6.02
C THR A 275 -6.67 16.99 -7.19
N PRO A 276 -6.81 17.46 -8.45
CA PRO A 276 -7.07 16.59 -9.59
C PRO A 276 -5.99 15.51 -9.80
N VAL A 277 -6.42 14.25 -9.90
CA VAL A 277 -5.56 13.11 -10.26
C VAL A 277 -5.32 13.00 -11.77
N LEU A 278 -6.31 13.44 -12.55
CA LEU A 278 -6.26 13.53 -14.01
C LEU A 278 -6.22 15.01 -14.40
N ALA A 279 -5.31 15.35 -15.31
CA ALA A 279 -5.19 16.67 -15.91
C ALA A 279 -4.84 16.54 -17.41
N ASP A 280 -4.82 17.64 -18.15
CA ASP A 280 -4.29 17.70 -19.51
C ASP A 280 -2.75 17.65 -19.55
N TYR A 281 -2.09 18.09 -18.48
CA TYR A 281 -0.65 18.00 -18.29
C TYR A 281 -0.28 17.57 -16.86
N ALA A 282 0.86 16.90 -16.68
CA ALA A 282 1.38 16.49 -15.38
C ALA A 282 2.67 17.26 -15.04
N GLY A 283 2.54 18.23 -14.13
CA GLY A 283 3.66 19.03 -13.60
C GLY A 283 3.91 18.79 -12.11
N GLY A 284 4.77 19.61 -11.51
CA GLY A 284 5.14 19.55 -10.08
C GLY A 284 6.24 18.55 -9.73
N ALA A 285 6.80 17.83 -10.71
CA ALA A 285 7.98 17.00 -10.54
C ALA A 285 8.69 16.80 -11.89
N THR A 286 9.94 16.30 -11.87
CA THR A 286 10.61 15.76 -13.06
C THR A 286 10.39 14.25 -13.09
N ALA A 287 9.37 13.79 -13.80
CA ALA A 287 9.00 12.37 -13.90
C ALA A 287 8.20 12.11 -15.19
N ARG A 288 8.27 10.89 -15.73
CA ARG A 288 7.44 10.51 -16.89
C ARG A 288 6.01 10.17 -16.43
N PRO A 289 4.94 10.81 -16.95
CA PRO A 289 3.57 10.51 -16.53
C PRO A 289 3.02 9.23 -17.16
N PHE A 290 1.88 8.76 -16.64
CA PHE A 290 1.01 7.83 -17.36
C PHE A 290 -0.01 8.61 -18.17
N LEU A 291 -0.14 8.28 -19.46
CA LEU A 291 -1.09 8.89 -20.39
C LEU A 291 -2.36 8.05 -20.51
N THR A 292 -3.50 8.71 -20.74
CA THR A 292 -4.82 8.10 -20.85
C THR A 292 -5.79 8.97 -21.65
N SER A 293 -7.02 8.52 -21.87
CA SER A 293 -8.06 9.27 -22.56
C SER A 293 -9.43 9.12 -21.90
N ALA A 294 -10.27 10.15 -22.03
CA ALA A 294 -11.64 10.16 -21.52
C ALA A 294 -12.65 10.20 -22.67
N THR A 295 -13.75 9.46 -22.56
CA THR A 295 -14.80 9.41 -23.60
C THR A 295 -15.40 10.79 -23.92
N GLU A 296 -15.55 11.64 -22.90
CA GLU A 296 -16.04 13.02 -23.06
C GLU A 296 -15.04 13.92 -23.79
N PHE A 297 -13.74 13.67 -23.61
CA PHE A 297 -12.65 14.47 -24.16
C PHE A 297 -11.87 13.67 -25.22
N ALA A 298 -12.57 13.03 -26.16
CA ALA A 298 -11.99 12.10 -27.13
C ALA A 298 -10.89 12.70 -28.06
N GLN A 299 -10.70 14.02 -28.06
CA GLN A 299 -9.66 14.74 -28.80
C GLN A 299 -8.51 15.25 -27.91
N LYS A 300 -8.52 14.93 -26.61
CA LYS A 300 -7.45 15.28 -25.67
C LYS A 300 -6.88 14.03 -25.02
N GLU A 301 -5.56 13.91 -25.06
CA GLU A 301 -4.85 13.05 -24.13
C GLU A 301 -4.88 13.68 -22.73
N LEU A 302 -4.88 12.83 -21.71
CA LEU A 302 -4.86 13.21 -20.30
C LEU A 302 -3.68 12.53 -19.63
N ALA A 303 -3.08 13.19 -18.65
CA ALA A 303 -2.02 12.64 -17.82
C ALA A 303 -2.53 12.34 -16.40
N MET A 304 -2.04 11.24 -15.82
CA MET A 304 -2.09 10.99 -14.38
C MET A 304 -1.03 11.86 -13.69
N ARG A 305 -1.38 12.50 -12.56
CA ARG A 305 -0.47 13.41 -11.85
C ARG A 305 0.80 12.71 -11.34
N ILE A 306 1.93 13.41 -11.47
CA ILE A 306 3.24 13.03 -10.92
C ILE A 306 3.52 13.64 -9.53
N ALA A 307 2.86 14.76 -9.22
CA ALA A 307 2.77 15.46 -7.93
C ALA A 307 1.50 16.34 -7.87
N PRO A 308 0.93 16.65 -6.69
CA PRO A 308 -0.15 17.64 -6.53
C PRO A 308 0.34 19.11 -6.41
N GLU A 309 1.63 19.36 -6.15
CA GLU A 309 2.27 20.68 -5.99
C GLU A 309 1.57 21.88 -6.65
N LEU A 310 1.46 21.91 -7.99
CA LEU A 310 0.98 23.10 -8.72
C LEU A 310 -0.48 23.45 -8.38
N TRP A 311 -1.28 22.46 -7.99
CA TRP A 311 -2.65 22.67 -7.51
C TRP A 311 -2.67 23.17 -6.07
N LEU A 312 -1.79 22.66 -5.21
CA LEU A 312 -1.69 23.10 -3.82
C LEU A 312 -1.23 24.57 -3.74
N LYS A 313 -0.25 24.98 -4.56
CA LYS A 313 0.15 26.40 -4.68
C LYS A 313 -0.98 27.31 -5.18
N ARG A 314 -1.84 26.85 -6.09
CA ARG A 314 -3.06 27.59 -6.49
C ARG A 314 -4.05 27.77 -5.34
N LEU A 315 -4.14 26.83 -4.40
CA LEU A 315 -4.98 26.98 -3.21
C LEU A 315 -4.41 28.00 -2.21
N VAL A 316 -3.07 28.09 -2.09
CA VAL A 316 -2.40 29.14 -1.31
C VAL A 316 -2.65 30.52 -1.93
N ILE A 317 -2.50 30.67 -3.26
CA ILE A 317 -2.89 31.90 -4.00
C ILE A 317 -4.38 32.23 -3.77
N GLY A 318 -5.24 31.21 -3.64
CA GLY A 318 -6.64 31.34 -3.28
C GLY A 318 -6.92 31.74 -1.82
N GLY A 319 -5.90 32.04 -1.01
CA GLY A 319 -6.01 32.49 0.38
C GLY A 319 -6.06 31.36 1.43
N ASN A 320 -5.66 30.14 1.09
CA ASN A 320 -5.53 29.04 2.05
C ASN A 320 -4.08 28.96 2.52
N ASP A 321 -3.73 29.70 3.57
CA ASP A 321 -2.34 29.83 4.06
C ASP A 321 -1.65 28.48 4.36
N ARG A 322 -2.40 27.44 4.75
CA ARG A 322 -1.86 26.11 5.07
C ARG A 322 -2.72 25.00 4.49
N VAL A 323 -2.20 24.29 3.49
CA VAL A 323 -2.87 23.16 2.83
C VAL A 323 -1.99 21.92 2.79
N PHE A 324 -2.59 20.74 2.87
CA PHE A 324 -1.89 19.47 2.65
C PHE A 324 -2.78 18.44 1.94
N GLU A 325 -2.15 17.52 1.22
CA GLU A 325 -2.81 16.34 0.64
C GLU A 325 -1.99 15.07 0.92
N ILE A 326 -2.67 14.01 1.39
CA ILE A 326 -2.13 12.64 1.39
C ILE A 326 -2.85 11.82 0.32
N GLY A 327 -2.20 11.62 -0.83
CA GLY A 327 -2.82 11.07 -2.03
C GLY A 327 -1.89 10.20 -2.88
N GLN A 328 -2.45 9.53 -3.90
CA GLN A 328 -1.66 8.76 -4.87
C GLN A 328 -1.01 9.68 -5.91
N CYS A 329 0.22 9.39 -6.28
CA CYS A 329 0.92 9.93 -7.44
C CYS A 329 1.38 8.78 -8.35
N PHE A 330 1.57 9.08 -9.63
CA PHE A 330 1.77 8.08 -10.68
C PHE A 330 2.98 8.43 -11.55
N ARG A 331 4.02 7.60 -11.52
CA ARG A 331 5.24 7.80 -12.33
C ARG A 331 5.52 6.57 -13.17
N ASN A 332 5.59 6.75 -14.49
CA ASN A 332 5.78 5.71 -15.49
C ASN A 332 7.28 5.37 -15.62
N GLU A 333 7.84 4.86 -14.53
CA GLU A 333 9.27 4.65 -14.32
C GLU A 333 9.58 3.16 -14.03
N GLY A 334 10.83 2.85 -13.67
CA GLY A 334 11.25 1.51 -13.28
C GLY A 334 10.57 1.00 -12.00
N ILE A 335 10.59 -0.32 -11.79
CA ILE A 335 10.17 -0.97 -10.55
C ILE A 335 11.40 -1.57 -9.89
N ASP A 336 11.70 -1.16 -8.65
CA ASP A 336 12.83 -1.69 -7.87
C ASP A 336 12.45 -1.92 -6.39
N THR A 337 13.42 -1.88 -5.47
CA THR A 337 13.17 -2.09 -4.02
C THR A 337 12.49 -0.89 -3.34
N THR A 338 12.52 0.29 -3.96
CA THR A 338 12.16 1.61 -3.42
C THR A 338 11.26 2.43 -4.34
N HIS A 339 10.98 1.93 -5.56
CA HIS A 339 10.11 2.58 -6.55
C HIS A 339 8.99 1.63 -7.00
N ASN A 340 7.77 2.15 -6.97
CA ASN A 340 6.59 1.54 -7.57
C ASN A 340 5.80 2.61 -8.34
N PRO A 341 5.28 2.32 -9.55
CA PRO A 341 4.63 3.32 -10.40
C PRO A 341 3.39 4.03 -9.82
N GLU A 342 2.74 3.43 -8.82
CA GLU A 342 1.73 4.10 -7.99
C GLU A 342 2.25 4.15 -6.53
N PHE A 343 2.23 5.32 -5.92
CA PHE A 343 2.75 5.52 -4.56
C PHE A 343 2.02 6.66 -3.84
N THR A 344 2.01 6.59 -2.51
CA THR A 344 1.35 7.57 -1.64
C THR A 344 2.33 8.68 -1.28
N MET A 345 2.05 9.89 -1.75
CA MET A 345 2.72 11.11 -1.31
C MET A 345 1.94 11.79 -0.20
N CYS A 346 2.65 12.47 0.68
CA CYS A 346 2.13 13.56 1.47
C CYS A 346 2.85 14.84 1.02
N GLU A 347 2.11 15.85 0.60
CA GLU A 347 2.65 17.18 0.30
C GLU A 347 1.90 18.24 1.11
N PHE A 348 2.61 19.27 1.57
CA PHE A 348 2.02 20.44 2.22
C PHE A 348 2.65 21.73 1.73
N TYR A 349 1.87 22.81 1.78
CA TYR A 349 2.30 24.17 1.45
C TYR A 349 1.84 25.12 2.56
N SER A 350 2.77 25.92 3.07
CA SER A 350 2.59 26.82 4.21
C SER A 350 3.09 28.21 3.87
N ALA A 351 2.17 29.16 3.76
CA ALA A 351 2.46 30.56 3.57
C ALA A 351 3.28 31.11 4.75
N TYR A 352 4.09 32.12 4.45
CA TYR A 352 5.00 32.82 5.36
C TYR A 352 6.03 31.92 6.07
N SER A 353 6.28 30.72 5.53
CA SER A 353 7.26 29.76 6.06
C SER A 353 8.53 29.75 5.20
N ASN A 354 9.70 29.80 5.83
CA ASN A 354 11.01 29.75 5.17
C ASN A 354 11.64 28.35 5.27
N LEU A 355 12.88 28.18 4.77
CA LEU A 355 13.56 26.88 4.82
C LEU A 355 13.82 26.35 6.25
N ASP A 356 14.14 27.23 7.22
CA ASP A 356 14.35 26.84 8.62
C ASP A 356 13.03 26.34 9.27
N ASP A 357 11.89 26.98 8.94
CA ASP A 357 10.57 26.56 9.41
C ASP A 357 10.21 25.15 8.88
N LEU A 358 10.50 24.88 7.59
CA LEU A 358 10.27 23.59 6.95
C LEU A 358 11.15 22.48 7.57
N ILE A 359 12.41 22.78 7.86
CA ILE A 359 13.33 21.87 8.55
C ILE A 359 12.80 21.56 9.95
N SER A 360 12.46 22.58 10.76
CA SER A 360 11.94 22.40 12.11
C SER A 360 10.64 21.57 12.12
N MET A 361 9.70 21.85 11.21
CA MET A 361 8.46 21.09 11.09
C MET A 361 8.71 19.63 10.69
N THR A 362 9.73 19.38 9.87
CA THR A 362 10.17 18.03 9.49
C THR A 362 10.79 17.27 10.68
N GLU A 363 11.66 17.92 11.45
CA GLU A 363 12.25 17.34 12.67
C GLU A 363 11.15 16.89 13.65
N ASP A 364 10.15 17.75 13.89
CA ASP A 364 9.01 17.47 14.77
C ASP A 364 8.12 16.33 14.25
N LEU A 365 7.72 16.38 12.97
CA LEU A 365 6.87 15.35 12.35
C LEU A 365 7.55 13.98 12.40
N ILE A 366 8.79 13.87 11.93
CA ILE A 366 9.49 12.59 11.88
C ILE A 366 9.78 12.09 13.30
N THR A 367 10.14 12.97 14.25
CA THR A 367 10.31 12.60 15.67
C THR A 367 9.04 12.04 16.27
N ARG A 368 7.87 12.65 16.02
CA ARG A 368 6.55 12.15 16.44
C ARG A 368 6.29 10.76 15.86
N LEU A 369 6.53 10.56 14.57
CA LEU A 369 6.26 9.30 13.88
C LEU A 369 7.18 8.16 14.33
N VAL A 370 8.47 8.43 14.57
CA VAL A 370 9.41 7.43 15.12
C VAL A 370 9.00 7.01 16.54
N LYS A 371 8.70 7.98 17.43
CA LYS A 371 8.22 7.69 18.80
C LYS A 371 6.91 6.90 18.80
N HIS A 372 5.98 7.26 17.93
CA HIS A 372 4.70 6.55 17.75
C HIS A 372 4.88 5.12 17.22
N ALA A 373 5.73 4.93 16.22
CA ALA A 373 6.05 3.60 15.67
C ALA A 373 6.66 2.67 16.74
N ALA A 374 7.62 3.17 17.53
CA ALA A 374 8.23 2.42 18.63
C ALA A 374 7.20 2.05 19.71
N HIS A 375 6.34 2.99 20.12
CA HIS A 375 5.25 2.71 21.06
C HIS A 375 4.30 1.63 20.54
N LEU A 376 3.97 1.65 19.25
CA LEU A 376 3.12 0.63 18.62
C LEU A 376 3.79 -0.74 18.53
N ALA A 377 5.07 -0.82 18.16
CA ALA A 377 5.84 -2.06 18.10
C ALA A 377 5.85 -2.78 19.46
N GLN A 378 6.22 -2.05 20.52
CA GLN A 378 6.32 -2.58 21.88
C GLN A 378 4.97 -3.07 22.44
N ASN A 379 3.87 -2.36 22.16
CA ASN A 379 2.58 -2.61 22.80
C ASN A 379 1.59 -3.43 21.97
N GLN A 380 1.52 -3.20 20.65
CA GLN A 380 0.39 -3.64 19.80
C GLN A 380 0.78 -4.40 18.52
N LEU A 381 2.00 -4.19 18.02
CA LEU A 381 2.52 -4.65 16.72
C LEU A 381 3.77 -5.53 16.92
N LYS A 382 3.71 -6.45 17.89
CA LYS A 382 4.86 -7.21 18.44
C LYS A 382 5.59 -8.14 17.46
N SER A 383 5.15 -8.21 16.20
CA SER A 383 5.87 -8.92 15.13
C SER A 383 6.76 -8.00 14.27
N LEU A 384 6.71 -6.69 14.52
CA LEU A 384 7.70 -5.72 14.03
C LEU A 384 8.90 -5.68 14.98
N GLU A 385 10.06 -5.37 14.44
CA GLU A 385 11.25 -5.04 15.21
C GLU A 385 11.16 -3.57 15.69
N ASP A 386 11.75 -3.25 16.84
CA ASP A 386 11.85 -1.87 17.29
C ASP A 386 12.66 -1.05 16.27
N SER A 387 12.16 0.16 15.96
CA SER A 387 12.83 1.06 15.01
C SER A 387 14.22 1.41 15.52
N LYS A 388 15.26 1.05 14.74
CA LYS A 388 16.67 1.37 15.01
C LYS A 388 17.01 2.82 14.62
N ILE A 389 16.09 3.74 14.82
CA ILE A 389 16.21 5.15 14.45
C ILE A 389 16.00 5.94 15.73
N GLN A 390 16.99 6.71 16.11
CA GLN A 390 16.94 7.61 17.25
C GLN A 390 16.99 9.02 16.69
N PRO A 391 15.86 9.76 16.70
CA PRO A 391 15.87 11.17 16.34
C PRO A 391 16.82 11.92 17.28
N PRO A 392 17.76 12.73 16.78
CA PRO A 392 18.63 13.55 17.62
C PRO A 392 17.82 14.44 18.59
N GLU A 393 18.34 14.61 19.82
CA GLU A 393 17.76 15.54 20.82
C GLU A 393 18.11 17.02 20.56
N LYS A 394 19.04 17.26 19.63
CA LYS A 394 19.47 18.58 19.17
C LYS A 394 18.99 18.77 17.72
N LYS A 395 19.09 19.99 17.19
CA LYS A 395 18.94 20.25 15.74
C LYS A 395 19.75 19.22 14.95
N TRP A 396 19.12 18.67 13.91
CA TRP A 396 19.70 17.61 13.10
C TRP A 396 20.83 18.18 12.25
N LYS A 397 21.73 17.29 11.83
CA LYS A 397 22.90 17.68 11.07
C LYS A 397 22.47 18.19 9.69
N GLN A 398 22.98 19.37 9.33
CA GLN A 398 22.79 19.98 8.03
C GLN A 398 24.12 20.03 7.28
N VAL A 399 24.08 19.77 5.97
CA VAL A 399 25.24 19.70 5.08
C VAL A 399 24.92 20.53 3.84
N GLU A 400 25.67 21.61 3.59
CA GLU A 400 25.44 22.46 2.42
C GLU A 400 26.09 21.83 1.18
N PHE A 401 25.31 21.70 0.10
CA PHE A 401 25.64 20.90 -1.07
C PHE A 401 27.01 21.25 -1.68
N ILE A 402 27.17 22.47 -2.20
CA ILE A 402 28.41 22.88 -2.88
C ILE A 402 29.59 23.03 -1.90
N PRO A 403 29.47 23.77 -0.77
CA PRO A 403 30.60 23.97 0.14
C PRO A 403 31.20 22.66 0.66
N THR A 404 30.37 21.66 0.96
CA THR A 404 30.86 20.36 1.44
C THR A 404 31.50 19.53 0.31
N LEU A 405 30.99 19.59 -0.93
CA LEU A 405 31.67 18.96 -2.07
C LEU A 405 33.03 19.60 -2.36
N GLU A 406 33.12 20.94 -2.32
CA GLU A 406 34.37 21.66 -2.49
C GLU A 406 35.40 21.30 -1.40
N GLU A 407 34.97 21.20 -0.14
CA GLU A 407 35.81 20.78 0.99
C GLU A 407 36.31 19.33 0.84
N ILE A 408 35.43 18.37 0.54
CA ILE A 408 35.77 16.94 0.39
C ILE A 408 36.69 16.70 -0.81
N LEU A 409 36.45 17.39 -1.93
CA LEU A 409 37.21 17.20 -3.16
C LEU A 409 38.49 18.06 -3.19
N GLY A 410 38.56 19.13 -2.39
CA GLY A 410 39.68 20.08 -2.42
C GLY A 410 39.77 20.88 -3.72
N ILE A 411 38.62 21.17 -4.34
CA ILE A 411 38.50 21.96 -5.57
C ILE A 411 37.45 23.05 -5.38
N GLN A 412 37.59 24.19 -6.07
CA GLN A 412 36.49 25.16 -6.21
C GLN A 412 35.72 24.83 -7.50
N PHE A 413 34.39 24.88 -7.43
CA PHE A 413 33.53 24.59 -8.58
C PHE A 413 33.51 25.81 -9.53
N PRO A 414 33.42 25.60 -10.86
CA PRO A 414 33.18 26.70 -11.80
C PRO A 414 31.80 27.29 -11.53
N ASN A 415 31.53 28.51 -12.00
CA ASN A 415 30.21 29.11 -11.90
C ASN A 415 29.16 28.20 -12.59
N LEU A 416 28.29 27.57 -11.81
CA LEU A 416 27.32 26.59 -12.29
C LEU A 416 26.18 27.19 -13.13
N SER A 417 26.20 28.51 -13.35
CA SER A 417 25.26 29.25 -14.21
C SER A 417 25.84 29.58 -15.60
N GLU A 418 27.09 29.21 -15.89
CA GLU A 418 27.73 29.39 -17.20
C GLU A 418 27.51 28.18 -18.12
N ASP A 419 27.35 28.41 -19.43
CA ASP A 419 27.06 27.36 -20.42
C ASP A 419 28.16 26.28 -20.51
N ASP A 420 29.41 26.60 -20.14
CA ASP A 420 30.55 25.68 -20.12
C ASP A 420 30.87 25.13 -18.71
N ALA A 421 29.97 25.30 -17.75
CA ALA A 421 30.13 24.81 -16.38
C ALA A 421 30.39 23.30 -16.31
N LEU A 422 29.67 22.48 -17.09
CA LEU A 422 29.85 21.02 -17.10
C LEU A 422 31.25 20.60 -17.60
N PRO A 423 31.73 21.03 -18.80
CA PRO A 423 33.10 20.76 -19.23
C PRO A 423 34.17 21.15 -18.19
N ARG A 424 34.08 22.36 -17.62
CA ARG A 424 35.04 22.83 -16.60
C ARG A 424 34.96 22.01 -15.31
N LEU A 425 33.76 21.64 -14.86
CA LEU A 425 33.57 20.83 -13.66
C LEU A 425 34.14 19.42 -13.85
N MET A 426 33.94 18.81 -15.02
CA MET A 426 34.52 17.52 -15.36
C MET A 426 36.05 17.56 -15.44
N GLU A 427 36.65 18.63 -15.94
CA GLU A 427 38.10 18.83 -15.93
C GLU A 427 38.67 18.89 -14.50
N LEU A 428 38.00 19.59 -13.60
CA LEU A 428 38.42 19.74 -12.19
C LEU A 428 38.23 18.46 -11.37
N ILE A 429 37.17 17.69 -11.64
CA ILE A 429 36.90 16.42 -10.98
C ILE A 429 37.84 15.31 -11.51
N GLY A 430 38.11 15.29 -12.81
CA GLY A 430 38.89 14.25 -13.47
C GLY A 430 38.31 12.85 -13.24
N ASP A 431 39.18 11.85 -13.07
CA ASP A 431 38.79 10.45 -12.90
C ASP A 431 38.06 10.13 -11.57
N ARG A 432 37.85 11.12 -10.69
CA ARG A 432 37.25 10.91 -9.36
C ARG A 432 35.80 10.40 -9.40
N MET A 433 35.10 10.52 -10.52
CA MET A 433 33.77 9.91 -10.71
C MET A 433 33.85 8.38 -10.81
N GLY A 434 34.88 7.86 -11.49
CA GLY A 434 35.06 6.45 -11.85
C GLY A 434 35.04 6.28 -13.37
N SER A 435 35.82 5.33 -13.89
CA SER A 435 36.15 5.24 -15.33
C SER A 435 35.08 4.55 -16.20
N ALA A 436 33.80 4.73 -15.89
CA ALA A 436 32.68 4.18 -16.67
C ALA A 436 31.99 5.32 -17.44
N GLN A 437 32.43 5.55 -18.68
CA GLN A 437 31.78 6.50 -19.59
C GLN A 437 30.46 5.93 -20.12
N GLU A 438 29.42 6.02 -19.30
CA GLU A 438 28.01 6.11 -19.74
C GLU A 438 27.84 7.36 -20.64
N PRO A 439 26.76 7.46 -21.47
CA PRO A 439 26.57 8.60 -22.38
C PRO A 439 26.59 9.96 -21.67
N GLN A 440 27.00 11.00 -22.39
CA GLN A 440 27.29 12.36 -21.90
C GLN A 440 26.30 12.84 -20.81
N LEU A 441 26.70 12.70 -19.55
CA LEU A 441 25.93 13.14 -18.38
C LEU A 441 25.68 14.66 -18.46
N THR A 442 24.46 15.08 -18.14
CA THR A 442 24.14 16.50 -17.98
C THR A 442 24.66 17.02 -16.64
N LEU A 443 24.83 18.35 -16.51
CA LEU A 443 25.32 18.99 -15.28
C LEU A 443 24.54 18.54 -14.02
N VAL A 444 23.22 18.41 -14.14
CA VAL A 444 22.34 17.96 -13.04
C VAL A 444 22.64 16.52 -12.64
N GLU A 445 22.87 15.62 -13.60
CA GLU A 445 23.20 14.21 -13.33
C GLU A 445 24.60 14.07 -12.72
N THR A 446 25.59 14.85 -13.21
CA THR A 446 26.93 14.91 -12.58
C THR A 446 26.86 15.39 -11.12
N LEU A 447 26.05 16.41 -10.83
CA LEU A 447 25.88 16.91 -9.46
C LEU A 447 25.15 15.90 -8.56
N ASP A 448 24.16 15.18 -9.09
CA ASP A 448 23.44 14.10 -8.41
C ASP A 448 24.37 12.92 -8.06
N GLU A 449 25.20 12.46 -9.01
CA GLU A 449 26.21 11.43 -8.77
C GLU A 449 27.23 11.82 -7.68
N LEU A 450 27.66 13.09 -7.66
CA LEU A 450 28.53 13.61 -6.60
C LEU A 450 27.83 13.64 -5.24
N ALA A 451 26.55 14.03 -5.19
CA ALA A 451 25.78 14.01 -3.96
C ALA A 451 25.60 12.59 -3.42
N GLY A 452 25.19 11.64 -4.27
CA GLY A 452 25.07 10.22 -3.90
C GLY A 452 26.38 9.59 -3.43
N LYS A 453 27.51 10.01 -4.01
CA LYS A 453 28.84 9.50 -3.66
C LYS A 453 29.45 10.10 -2.40
N TYR A 454 29.24 11.40 -2.15
CA TYR A 454 29.97 12.15 -1.12
C TYR A 454 29.09 12.78 -0.03
N LEU A 455 27.81 13.10 -0.30
CA LEU A 455 26.92 13.77 0.64
C LEU A 455 25.93 12.80 1.30
N GLU A 456 25.27 11.93 0.54
CA GLU A 456 24.33 10.94 1.09
C GLU A 456 24.92 10.02 2.18
N PRO A 457 26.20 9.58 2.12
CA PRO A 457 26.78 8.71 3.14
C PRO A 457 26.82 9.31 4.55
N TYR A 458 26.75 10.65 4.68
CA TYR A 458 26.63 11.31 5.98
C TYR A 458 25.38 10.87 6.76
N SER A 459 24.33 10.41 6.06
CA SER A 459 23.05 9.98 6.64
C SER A 459 23.02 8.53 7.14
N HIS A 460 24.13 7.78 7.06
CA HIS A 460 24.14 6.36 7.45
C HIS A 460 23.92 6.14 8.95
N ASP A 461 24.53 6.97 9.80
CA ASP A 461 24.48 6.84 11.26
C ASP A 461 23.35 7.66 11.91
N GLU A 462 23.11 8.89 11.43
CA GLU A 462 22.08 9.81 11.94
C GLU A 462 21.29 10.47 10.78
N PRO A 463 20.08 11.00 11.03
CA PRO A 463 19.36 11.81 10.04
C PRO A 463 20.16 13.07 9.64
N VAL A 464 20.21 13.35 8.34
CA VAL A 464 20.94 14.52 7.78
C VAL A 464 20.05 15.25 6.78
N PHE A 465 20.04 16.58 6.84
CA PHE A 465 19.54 17.43 5.77
C PHE A 465 20.68 17.81 4.83
N ILE A 466 20.57 17.48 3.55
CA ILE A 466 21.39 18.09 2.50
C ILE A 466 20.68 19.38 2.09
N THR A 467 21.36 20.52 2.17
CA THR A 467 20.77 21.86 2.02
C THR A 467 21.44 22.65 0.91
N HIS A 468 20.73 23.66 0.39
CA HIS A 468 21.25 24.61 -0.59
C HIS A 468 21.76 23.97 -1.89
N HIS A 469 20.97 23.05 -2.45
CA HIS A 469 21.22 22.47 -3.77
C HIS A 469 21.45 23.54 -4.85
N PRO A 470 22.33 23.30 -5.83
CA PRO A 470 22.52 24.16 -7.00
C PRO A 470 21.19 24.54 -7.67
N ALA A 471 21.03 25.80 -8.08
CA ALA A 471 19.74 26.29 -8.60
C ALA A 471 19.28 25.54 -9.87
N CYS A 472 20.22 25.04 -10.68
CA CYS A 472 19.93 24.22 -11.86
C CYS A 472 19.25 22.86 -11.54
N MET A 473 19.31 22.39 -10.29
CA MET A 473 18.66 21.15 -9.83
C MET A 473 17.25 21.39 -9.25
N ALA A 474 16.79 22.65 -9.13
CA ALA A 474 15.61 23.03 -8.37
C ALA A 474 14.71 24.06 -9.10
N PRO A 475 14.04 23.67 -10.22
CA PRO A 475 13.29 24.59 -11.09
C PRO A 475 12.03 25.22 -10.48
N LEU A 476 11.63 24.78 -9.28
CA LEU A 476 10.43 25.25 -8.55
C LEU A 476 10.78 25.94 -7.23
N SER A 477 12.06 25.93 -6.82
CA SER A 477 12.54 26.56 -5.60
C SER A 477 13.10 27.96 -5.88
N LYS A 478 12.92 28.86 -4.91
CA LYS A 478 13.54 30.18 -4.87
C LYS A 478 15.06 30.08 -4.88
N SER A 479 15.72 30.95 -5.63
CA SER A 479 17.18 30.93 -5.81
C SER A 479 17.86 32.12 -5.13
N PHE A 480 19.07 31.92 -4.62
CA PHE A 480 19.89 32.97 -4.00
C PHE A 480 21.39 32.69 -4.18
N THR A 481 22.22 33.71 -4.00
CA THR A 481 23.69 33.57 -4.08
C THR A 481 24.24 33.02 -2.76
N CYS A 482 24.93 31.89 -2.79
CA CYS A 482 25.59 31.30 -1.64
C CYS A 482 26.67 32.26 -1.09
N PRO A 483 26.61 32.66 0.19
CA PRO A 483 27.57 33.62 0.75
C PRO A 483 28.98 33.05 0.94
N LYS A 484 29.15 31.72 0.89
CA LYS A 484 30.45 31.04 1.05
C LYS A 484 31.20 30.86 -0.27
N THR A 485 30.49 30.59 -1.36
CA THR A 485 31.07 30.17 -2.65
C THR A 485 30.74 31.10 -3.81
N GLY A 486 29.80 32.04 -3.64
CA GLY A 486 29.29 32.91 -4.71
C GLY A 486 28.40 32.20 -5.74
N GLN A 487 28.17 30.90 -5.59
CA GLN A 487 27.37 30.09 -6.52
C GLN A 487 25.87 30.38 -6.39
N LEU A 488 25.11 30.24 -7.48
CA LEU A 488 23.65 30.33 -7.45
C LEU A 488 23.05 29.01 -6.93
N VAL A 489 22.49 29.06 -5.72
CA VAL A 489 21.88 27.93 -5.02
C VAL A 489 20.38 28.14 -4.83
N SER A 490 19.69 27.12 -4.34
CA SER A 490 18.25 27.14 -4.03
C SER A 490 17.99 27.11 -2.53
N ALA A 491 16.88 27.70 -2.10
CA ALA A 491 16.39 27.59 -0.72
C ALA A 491 15.68 26.24 -0.54
N ARG A 492 16.44 25.14 -0.69
CA ARG A 492 16.00 23.74 -0.65
C ARG A 492 16.74 22.94 0.41
N ALA A 493 16.06 21.93 0.95
CA ALA A 493 16.63 20.88 1.77
C ALA A 493 16.02 19.51 1.42
N GLU A 494 16.82 18.46 1.55
CA GLU A 494 16.38 17.07 1.44
C GLU A 494 16.80 16.30 2.69
N LEU A 495 15.85 15.63 3.32
CA LEU A 495 16.10 14.78 4.48
C LEU A 495 16.51 13.38 4.03
N PHE A 496 17.73 12.97 4.39
CA PHE A 496 18.22 11.62 4.21
C PHE A 496 18.28 10.87 5.55
N ILE A 497 17.82 9.62 5.55
CA ILE A 497 17.94 8.69 6.69
C ILE A 497 18.40 7.33 6.16
N LYS A 498 19.59 6.89 6.60
CA LYS A 498 20.23 5.62 6.21
C LYS A 498 20.52 5.51 4.70
N GLY A 499 21.05 6.58 4.10
CA GLY A 499 21.37 6.64 2.67
C GLY A 499 20.11 6.56 1.79
N ARG A 500 19.03 7.23 2.21
CA ARG A 500 17.74 7.27 1.49
C ARG A 500 17.02 8.58 1.73
N GLU A 501 16.64 9.25 0.64
CA GLU A 501 15.78 10.43 0.61
C GLU A 501 14.38 10.11 1.17
N MET A 502 14.00 10.78 2.26
CA MET A 502 12.72 10.64 2.95
C MET A 502 11.74 11.78 2.64
N ALA A 503 12.25 13.01 2.53
CA ALA A 503 11.46 14.19 2.23
C ALA A 503 12.29 15.25 1.50
N ASN A 504 11.66 16.00 0.61
CA ASN A 504 12.22 17.14 -0.11
C ASN A 504 11.37 18.39 0.22
N MET A 505 12.01 19.53 0.46
CA MET A 505 11.33 20.75 0.90
C MET A 505 12.08 22.00 0.45
N TYR A 506 11.35 23.07 0.16
CA TYR A 506 11.94 24.31 -0.31
C TYR A 506 11.05 25.53 -0.08
N GLU A 507 11.67 26.71 -0.07
CA GLU A 507 10.95 27.95 -0.34
C GLU A 507 10.54 27.98 -1.81
N GLU A 508 9.26 28.21 -2.03
CA GLU A 508 8.62 28.21 -3.33
C GLU A 508 9.06 29.41 -4.17
N GLU A 509 9.29 29.17 -5.46
CA GLU A 509 9.40 30.25 -6.41
C GLU A 509 8.04 30.94 -6.56
N ASN A 510 8.02 32.25 -6.29
CA ASN A 510 6.81 33.07 -6.31
C ASN A 510 6.94 34.32 -7.19
N ASP A 511 8.09 34.52 -7.85
CA ASP A 511 8.20 35.44 -8.98
C ASP A 511 7.71 34.74 -10.27
N PRO A 512 6.64 35.23 -10.93
CA PRO A 512 6.12 34.60 -12.15
C PRO A 512 7.08 34.69 -13.34
N PHE A 513 7.98 35.67 -13.39
CA PHE A 513 8.96 35.82 -14.47
C PHE A 513 10.08 34.79 -14.32
N GLU A 514 10.65 34.66 -13.11
CA GLU A 514 11.66 33.64 -12.83
C GLU A 514 11.08 32.22 -12.94
N GLN A 515 9.85 31.99 -12.48
CA GLN A 515 9.21 30.68 -12.65
C GLN A 515 9.03 30.32 -14.13
N GLN A 516 8.62 31.28 -14.98
CA GLN A 516 8.54 31.06 -16.42
C GLN A 516 9.91 30.72 -17.02
N ARG A 517 10.96 31.50 -16.69
CA ARG A 517 12.34 31.25 -17.14
C ARG A 517 12.83 29.85 -16.74
N LYS A 518 12.53 29.41 -15.52
CA LYS A 518 12.89 28.07 -15.01
C LYS A 518 12.16 26.95 -15.75
N PHE A 519 10.89 27.12 -16.10
CA PHE A 519 10.16 26.14 -16.93
C PHE A 519 10.69 26.06 -18.37
N GLU A 520 10.99 27.21 -18.98
CA GLU A 520 11.56 27.26 -20.35
C GLU A 520 12.90 26.50 -20.40
N LEU A 521 13.79 26.75 -19.43
CA LEU A 521 15.05 26.01 -19.28
C LEU A 521 14.85 24.50 -19.04
N GLN A 522 13.88 24.11 -18.20
CA GLN A 522 13.58 22.69 -17.95
C GLN A 522 13.15 21.97 -19.24
N ILE A 523 12.38 22.63 -20.10
CA ILE A 523 11.92 22.10 -21.38
C ILE A 523 13.07 22.00 -22.39
N GLU A 524 14.00 22.96 -22.40
CA GLU A 524 15.21 22.90 -23.23
C GLU A 524 16.11 21.73 -22.85
N LEU A 525 16.32 21.51 -21.55
CA LEU A 525 17.05 20.35 -21.03
C LEU A 525 16.35 19.01 -21.38
N GLN A 526 15.01 18.97 -21.34
CA GLN A 526 14.26 17.78 -21.78
C GLN A 526 14.41 17.52 -23.29
N LYS A 527 14.37 18.56 -24.13
CA LYS A 527 14.59 18.44 -25.59
C LYS A 527 15.99 17.90 -25.90
N ALA A 528 17.01 18.32 -25.16
CA ALA A 528 18.38 17.85 -25.34
C ALA A 528 18.56 16.36 -24.99
N ARG A 529 17.72 15.80 -24.11
CA ARG A 529 17.76 14.38 -23.70
C ARG A 529 17.02 13.42 -24.64
N LEU A 530 16.04 13.90 -25.40
CA LEU A 530 15.15 13.04 -26.20
C LEU A 530 15.59 12.95 -27.67
N LEU A 531 16.38 11.92 -27.98
CA LEU A 531 16.48 11.37 -29.33
C LEU A 531 15.21 10.53 -29.61
N ASP A 532 14.33 11.09 -30.43
CA ASP A 532 13.06 10.55 -30.95
C ASP A 532 11.87 10.31 -29.97
N SER A 533 10.71 10.80 -30.43
CA SER A 533 9.34 10.26 -30.28
C SER A 533 8.37 10.71 -29.18
N GLU A 534 8.77 11.42 -28.12
CA GLU A 534 7.79 12.07 -27.21
C GLU A 534 7.96 13.60 -27.23
N GLY A 535 6.84 14.32 -27.35
CA GLY A 535 6.85 15.78 -27.49
C GLY A 535 7.38 16.46 -26.22
N PRO A 536 8.12 17.57 -26.35
CA PRO A 536 8.59 18.32 -25.18
C PRO A 536 7.40 18.79 -24.36
N GLY A 537 7.52 18.76 -23.03
CA GLY A 537 6.52 19.35 -22.14
C GLY A 537 6.25 20.81 -22.50
N GLU A 538 5.00 21.25 -22.39
CA GLU A 538 4.67 22.67 -22.51
C GLU A 538 4.80 23.37 -21.15
N VAL A 539 5.19 24.64 -21.15
CA VAL A 539 5.13 25.48 -19.95
C VAL A 539 3.67 25.56 -19.49
N ASP A 540 3.38 25.27 -18.21
CA ASP A 540 2.05 25.54 -17.64
C ASP A 540 1.85 27.06 -17.48
N LYS A 541 1.49 27.69 -18.61
CA LYS A 541 1.13 29.11 -18.70
C LYS A 541 -0.05 29.44 -17.79
N SER A 542 -0.93 28.49 -17.49
CA SER A 542 -2.06 28.70 -16.59
C SER A 542 -1.63 28.75 -15.11
N TYR A 543 -0.50 28.14 -14.75
CA TYR A 543 0.12 28.28 -13.43
C TYR A 543 0.95 29.56 -13.33
N VAL A 544 1.71 29.92 -14.37
CA VAL A 544 2.37 31.24 -14.44
C VAL A 544 1.35 32.39 -14.34
N GLN A 545 0.20 32.27 -15.00
CA GLN A 545 -0.94 33.20 -14.82
C GLN A 545 -1.51 33.18 -13.41
N ALA A 546 -1.56 32.03 -12.74
CA ALA A 546 -1.98 31.97 -11.33
C ALA A 546 -1.00 32.73 -10.42
N LEU A 547 0.31 32.57 -10.62
CA LEU A 547 1.34 33.30 -9.87
C LEU A 547 1.22 34.83 -10.00
N GLN A 548 0.73 35.34 -11.13
CA GLN A 548 0.48 36.78 -11.34
C GLN A 548 -0.60 37.36 -10.40
N HIS A 549 -1.44 36.51 -9.79
CA HIS A 549 -2.37 36.92 -8.73
C HIS A 549 -1.73 37.02 -7.34
N GLY A 550 -0.45 36.64 -7.21
CA GLY A 550 0.34 36.74 -5.98
C GLY A 550 0.31 35.46 -5.15
N LEU A 551 1.34 34.62 -5.31
CA LEU A 551 1.68 33.61 -4.31
C LEU A 551 2.46 34.31 -3.17
N PRO A 552 1.99 34.29 -1.90
CA PRO A 552 2.80 34.79 -0.78
C PRO A 552 4.12 33.99 -0.68
N PRO A 553 5.16 34.51 -0.01
CA PRO A 553 6.33 33.71 0.35
C PRO A 553 5.84 32.43 1.02
N THR A 554 6.16 31.26 0.47
CA THR A 554 5.55 29.98 0.85
C THR A 554 6.65 28.94 0.94
N GLY A 555 6.57 28.08 1.96
CA GLY A 555 7.39 26.87 2.04
C GLY A 555 6.56 25.66 1.60
N GLY A 556 7.10 24.83 0.70
CA GLY A 556 6.53 23.56 0.30
C GLY A 556 7.37 22.37 0.77
N TRP A 557 6.71 21.24 0.93
CA TRP A 557 7.30 20.01 1.45
C TRP A 557 6.60 18.78 0.86
N GLY A 558 7.37 17.75 0.53
CA GLY A 558 6.87 16.47 0.03
C GLY A 558 7.60 15.27 0.65
N CYS A 559 6.85 14.20 0.95
CA CYS A 559 7.38 12.96 1.50
C CYS A 559 6.67 11.72 0.92
N GLY A 560 7.45 10.71 0.54
CA GLY A 560 6.95 9.40 0.15
C GLY A 560 6.53 8.58 1.37
N VAL A 561 5.22 8.51 1.64
CA VAL A 561 4.64 7.76 2.77
C VAL A 561 5.04 6.28 2.73
N ASP A 562 5.19 5.71 1.53
CA ASP A 562 5.67 4.33 1.36
C ASP A 562 7.11 4.13 1.87
N ARG A 563 8.04 5.01 1.52
CA ARG A 563 9.44 4.97 2.02
C ARG A 563 9.47 5.17 3.54
N LEU A 564 8.66 6.08 4.06
CA LEU A 564 8.52 6.32 5.51
C LEU A 564 7.99 5.10 6.27
N VAL A 565 7.01 4.37 5.71
CA VAL A 565 6.51 3.12 6.32
C VAL A 565 7.54 1.99 6.20
N MET A 566 8.31 1.90 5.11
CA MET A 566 9.43 0.95 5.03
C MET A 566 10.44 1.20 6.14
N LEU A 567 10.86 2.46 6.30
CA LEU A 567 11.80 2.92 7.31
C LEU A 567 11.33 2.57 8.73
N LEU A 568 10.08 2.87 9.07
CA LEU A 568 9.51 2.68 10.41
C LEU A 568 9.11 1.22 10.73
N SER A 569 8.94 0.36 9.72
CA SER A 569 8.63 -1.07 9.90
C SER A 569 9.84 -2.01 9.74
N GLY A 570 10.97 -1.50 9.27
CA GLY A 570 12.10 -2.31 8.82
C GLY A 570 11.74 -3.21 7.64
N ALA A 571 10.81 -2.82 6.77
CA ALA A 571 10.48 -3.57 5.57
C ALA A 571 11.53 -3.30 4.47
N PRO A 572 12.14 -4.34 3.88
CA PRO A 572 13.28 -4.16 2.97
C PRO A 572 12.87 -3.64 1.58
N ARG A 573 11.60 -3.78 1.19
CA ARG A 573 11.11 -3.41 -0.15
C ARG A 573 9.75 -2.71 -0.09
N MET A 574 9.49 -1.84 -1.05
CA MET A 574 8.23 -1.11 -1.20
C MET A 574 7.03 -2.05 -1.36
N GLY A 575 7.18 -3.13 -2.13
CA GLY A 575 6.13 -4.15 -2.27
C GLY A 575 5.72 -4.85 -0.97
N ASP A 576 6.53 -4.78 0.09
CA ASP A 576 6.19 -5.37 1.39
C ASP A 576 5.27 -4.46 2.24
N VAL A 577 5.28 -3.14 1.98
CA VAL A 577 4.40 -2.13 2.63
C VAL A 577 3.15 -1.76 1.82
N LEU A 578 3.08 -2.20 0.56
CA LEU A 578 1.94 -2.04 -0.34
C LEU A 578 0.92 -3.18 -0.17
N SER A 579 -0.38 -2.82 -0.17
CA SER A 579 -1.49 -3.75 0.11
C SER A 579 -1.59 -4.94 -0.85
N PHE A 580 -1.07 -4.84 -2.08
CA PHE A 580 -1.09 -5.90 -3.10
C PHE A 580 0.27 -6.09 -3.81
N GLY A 581 1.37 -5.66 -3.17
CA GLY A 581 2.69 -5.68 -3.78
C GLY A 581 2.89 -4.55 -4.79
N THR A 582 3.80 -4.77 -5.75
CA THR A 582 4.12 -3.83 -6.83
C THR A 582 3.20 -4.00 -8.03
N LEU A 583 3.24 -3.06 -8.99
CA LEU A 583 2.51 -3.17 -10.26
C LEU A 583 2.75 -4.51 -10.98
N ARG A 584 4.00 -5.02 -10.98
CA ARG A 584 4.38 -6.34 -11.54
C ARG A 584 3.58 -7.49 -10.92
N ASN A 585 3.22 -7.38 -9.65
CA ASN A 585 2.45 -8.39 -8.94
C ASN A 585 0.95 -8.27 -9.23
N VAL A 586 0.42 -7.04 -9.28
CA VAL A 586 -1.00 -6.80 -9.54
C VAL A 586 -1.40 -7.31 -10.93
N VAL A 587 -0.57 -7.09 -11.96
CA VAL A 587 -0.87 -7.56 -13.33
C VAL A 587 -0.81 -9.09 -13.47
N SER A 588 0.04 -9.76 -12.69
CA SER A 588 0.24 -11.22 -12.75
C SER A 588 -0.79 -12.02 -11.94
N ILE A 589 -1.42 -11.45 -10.90
CA ILE A 589 -2.50 -12.12 -10.12
C ILE A 589 -3.60 -12.66 -11.03
N ARG A 590 -4.05 -11.89 -12.04
CA ARG A 590 -5.13 -12.33 -12.94
C ARG A 590 -4.66 -13.35 -13.99
N GLN A 591 -3.38 -13.33 -14.36
CA GLN A 591 -2.79 -14.32 -15.28
C GLN A 591 -2.70 -15.67 -14.56
N ALA A 592 -2.07 -15.71 -13.39
CA ALA A 592 -1.99 -16.91 -12.55
C ALA A 592 -3.35 -17.53 -12.19
N ALA A 593 -4.42 -16.72 -12.09
CA ALA A 593 -5.78 -17.21 -11.85
C ALA A 593 -6.51 -17.74 -13.10
N ARG A 594 -6.03 -17.43 -14.33
CA ARG A 594 -6.54 -17.99 -15.59
C ARG A 594 -5.88 -19.32 -15.94
N ASP A 595 -4.63 -19.49 -15.52
CA ASP A 595 -3.81 -20.67 -15.82
C ASP A 595 -4.02 -21.80 -14.79
N GLN A 596 -4.77 -21.54 -13.69
CA GLN A 596 -5.05 -22.46 -12.57
C GLN A 596 -6.33 -23.28 -12.68
#